data_AF-A0A924LR10-F1
#
_entry.id   AF-A0A924LR10-F1
#
_cell.length_a   1.000
_cell.length_b   1.000
_cell.length_c   1.000
_cell.angle_alpha   90.00
_cell.angle_beta   90.00
_cell.angle_gamma   90.00
#
_symmetry.space_group_name_H-M   'P 1'
#
loop_
_entity.id
_entity.type
_entity.pdbx_description
1 polymer ?
#
loop_
_entity_poly.entity_id
_entity_poly.type
_entity_poly.pdbx_seq_one_letter_code
_entity_poly.pdbx_strand_id
1 'polypeptide(L)'
;MRDDEQLRAALLDLRSDVATLPMRPPSDVRARGDQRTRRRRAALAGTSALAVAAVVGGTALTTGAPQARRSVVPPATSVTSTTAATVTPTPASTPDTTAESGPPPLYAASGSVDPGLFLPADRWAGPDLAAGHATRWQTVTNEGMVQVHTCDVDTQPRGDVALAQVADATTSAPLGTQRVRTYASPAAARAAVTDLADGLRRCQTRLDQVPGNNLQVTVAEDPTSTDGARAFKVDVGTLQGGTAGVEWVAVAAAAGGTSVSTLVVNEPPATTQGFTTLRRLVAGAVGRLAPSSATTTPTTTSTGAPAGPLVLAPDGVGGG
;
A
#
# COMPACT_ATOMS: atom_id res chain seq x y z
N MET A 1 -23.68 43.14 -12.87
CA MET A 1 -24.07 42.95 -14.29
C MET A 1 -22.97 42.31 -15.13
N ARG A 2 -21.68 42.70 -15.05
CA ARG A 2 -20.59 41.99 -15.77
C ARG A 2 -20.38 40.53 -15.36
N ASP A 3 -20.60 40.19 -14.08
CA ASP A 3 -20.39 38.83 -13.58
C ASP A 3 -21.43 37.82 -14.10
N ASP A 4 -22.67 38.26 -14.32
CA ASP A 4 -23.74 37.41 -14.85
C ASP A 4 -23.50 37.03 -16.31
N GLU A 5 -22.95 37.93 -17.13
CA GLU A 5 -22.61 37.64 -18.52
C GLU A 5 -21.45 36.64 -18.62
N GLN A 6 -20.42 36.78 -17.77
CA GLN A 6 -19.31 35.83 -17.70
C GLN A 6 -19.78 34.44 -17.25
N LEU A 7 -20.66 34.37 -16.25
CA LEU A 7 -21.24 33.10 -15.81
C LEU A 7 -22.07 32.45 -16.92
N ARG A 8 -22.87 33.24 -17.65
CA ARG A 8 -23.70 32.73 -18.75
C ARG A 8 -22.85 32.19 -19.91
N ALA A 9 -21.75 32.88 -20.23
CA ALA A 9 -20.80 32.43 -21.24
C ALA A 9 -20.11 31.13 -20.83
N ALA A 10 -19.62 31.03 -19.58
CA ALA A 10 -18.99 29.83 -19.05
C ALA A 10 -19.95 28.62 -19.03
N LEU A 11 -21.23 28.84 -18.71
CA LEU A 11 -22.24 27.76 -18.74
C LEU A 11 -22.59 27.30 -20.17
N LEU A 12 -22.56 28.21 -21.16
CA LEU A 12 -22.77 27.86 -22.56
C LEU A 12 -21.60 27.06 -23.13
N ASP A 13 -20.37 27.46 -22.78
CA ASP A 13 -19.14 26.77 -23.15
C ASP A 13 -19.10 25.34 -22.58
N LEU A 14 -19.35 25.20 -21.27
CA LEU A 14 -19.44 23.90 -20.62
C LEU A 14 -20.51 22.99 -21.26
N ARG A 15 -21.64 23.57 -21.67
CA ARG A 15 -22.71 22.82 -22.34
C ARG A 15 -22.29 22.35 -23.73
N SER A 16 -21.51 23.15 -24.46
CA SER A 16 -20.95 22.77 -25.76
C SER A 16 -19.97 21.62 -25.62
N ASP A 17 -19.05 21.70 -24.66
CA ASP A 17 -18.06 20.64 -24.39
C ASP A 17 -18.73 19.32 -24.01
N VAL A 18 -19.71 19.36 -23.10
CA VAL A 18 -20.44 18.17 -22.67
C VAL A 18 -21.26 17.56 -23.82
N ALA A 19 -21.75 18.36 -24.76
CA ALA A 19 -22.51 17.86 -25.91
C ALA A 19 -21.63 17.10 -26.92
N THR A 20 -20.33 17.40 -26.98
CA THR A 20 -19.39 16.71 -27.89
C THR A 20 -18.79 15.45 -27.29
N LEU A 21 -18.90 15.24 -25.98
CA LEU A 21 -18.43 14.02 -25.35
C LEU A 21 -19.32 12.84 -25.78
N PRO A 22 -18.75 11.79 -26.39
CA PRO A 22 -19.52 10.60 -26.72
C PRO A 22 -20.02 9.97 -25.43
N MET A 23 -21.30 10.20 -25.13
CA MET A 23 -21.94 9.56 -23.98
C MET A 23 -21.92 8.06 -24.20
N ARG A 24 -21.43 7.31 -23.20
CA ARG A 24 -21.50 5.85 -23.25
C ARG A 24 -22.96 5.42 -23.46
N PRO A 25 -23.19 4.34 -24.24
CA PRO A 25 -24.54 3.82 -24.46
C PRO A 25 -25.25 3.59 -23.12
N PRO A 26 -26.57 3.86 -23.03
CA PRO A 26 -27.34 3.60 -21.80
C PRO A 26 -27.23 2.15 -21.30
N SER A 27 -27.02 1.18 -22.21
CA SER A 27 -26.76 -0.23 -21.87
C SER A 27 -25.49 -0.41 -21.03
N ASP A 28 -24.42 0.33 -21.31
CA ASP A 28 -23.14 0.20 -20.61
C ASP A 28 -23.18 0.87 -19.24
N VAL A 29 -24.02 1.90 -19.10
CA VAL A 29 -24.30 2.54 -17.81
C VAL A 29 -25.16 1.60 -16.95
N ARG A 30 -26.20 0.99 -17.52
CA ARG A 30 -27.04 0.00 -16.83
C ARG A 30 -26.26 -1.26 -16.46
N ALA A 31 -25.49 -1.83 -17.38
CA ALA A 31 -24.64 -3.00 -17.12
C ALA A 31 -23.66 -2.74 -15.97
N ARG A 32 -23.03 -1.55 -15.93
CA ARG A 32 -22.20 -1.15 -14.77
C ARG A 32 -23.01 -0.95 -13.50
N GLY A 33 -24.19 -0.34 -13.56
CA GLY A 33 -25.09 -0.19 -12.41
C GLY A 33 -25.55 -1.52 -11.84
N ASP A 34 -25.88 -2.47 -12.70
CA ASP A 34 -26.29 -3.83 -12.34
C ASP A 34 -25.11 -4.63 -11.79
N GLN A 35 -23.93 -4.51 -12.41
CA GLN A 35 -22.70 -5.11 -11.90
C GLN A 35 -22.35 -4.57 -10.50
N ARG A 36 -22.50 -3.26 -10.26
CA ARG A 36 -22.32 -2.65 -8.94
C ARG A 36 -23.36 -3.14 -7.93
N THR A 37 -24.62 -3.23 -8.33
CA THR A 37 -25.70 -3.70 -7.44
C THR A 37 -25.51 -5.18 -7.09
N ARG A 38 -25.15 -6.01 -8.07
CA ARG A 38 -24.81 -7.42 -7.86
C ARG A 38 -23.59 -7.58 -6.98
N ARG A 39 -22.52 -6.79 -7.18
CA ARG A 39 -21.32 -6.81 -6.33
C ARG A 39 -21.57 -6.29 -4.92
N ARG A 40 -22.37 -5.24 -4.73
CA ARG A 40 -22.77 -4.78 -3.39
C ARG A 40 -23.59 -5.83 -2.68
N ARG A 41 -24.54 -6.48 -3.38
CA ARG A 41 -25.30 -7.61 -2.82
C ARG A 41 -24.39 -8.80 -2.55
N ALA A 42 -23.41 -9.09 -3.40
CA ALA A 42 -22.43 -10.15 -3.20
C ALA A 42 -21.40 -9.82 -2.10
N ALA A 43 -21.07 -8.55 -1.87
CA ALA A 43 -20.20 -8.11 -0.77
C ALA A 43 -20.97 -8.12 0.56
N LEU A 44 -22.24 -7.73 0.57
CA LEU A 44 -23.12 -7.86 1.73
C LEU A 44 -23.48 -9.32 2.03
N ALA A 45 -23.53 -10.18 1.01
CA ALA A 45 -23.76 -11.62 1.16
C ALA A 45 -22.46 -12.46 1.21
N GLY A 46 -21.28 -11.85 1.02
CA GLY A 46 -20.04 -12.55 0.71
C GLY A 46 -18.76 -11.90 1.23
N THR A 47 -18.87 -10.91 2.13
CA THR A 47 -17.75 -10.51 3.02
C THR A 47 -17.36 -11.61 4.00
N SER A 48 -17.98 -12.79 3.92
CA SER A 48 -17.58 -14.04 4.60
C SER A 48 -16.74 -14.99 3.72
N ALA A 49 -16.42 -14.65 2.46
CA ALA A 49 -15.89 -15.62 1.50
C ALA A 49 -14.70 -15.13 0.66
N LEU A 50 -13.76 -14.41 1.26
CA LEU A 50 -12.38 -14.29 0.76
C LEU A 50 -11.39 -14.73 1.84
N ALA A 51 -11.61 -15.91 2.39
CA ALA A 51 -10.64 -16.63 3.22
C ALA A 51 -10.86 -18.16 3.19
N VAL A 52 -11.34 -18.76 2.11
CA VAL A 52 -11.28 -20.23 1.93
C VAL A 52 -11.26 -20.58 0.44
N ALA A 53 -10.09 -20.66 -0.18
CA ALA A 53 -9.94 -21.36 -1.46
C ALA A 53 -8.48 -21.73 -1.76
N ALA A 54 -7.93 -22.72 -1.04
CA ALA A 54 -6.98 -23.71 -1.56
C ALA A 54 -6.56 -24.73 -0.47
N VAL A 55 -7.46 -25.64 -0.10
CA VAL A 55 -7.03 -26.97 0.39
C VAL A 55 -7.48 -27.97 -0.65
N VAL A 56 -6.58 -28.23 -1.60
CA VAL A 56 -6.66 -29.39 -2.49
C VAL A 56 -5.69 -30.42 -1.94
N GLY A 57 -6.25 -31.57 -1.57
CA GLY A 57 -5.56 -32.76 -1.03
C GLY A 57 -6.35 -33.24 0.19
N GLY A 58 -7.23 -34.24 0.14
CA GLY A 58 -7.14 -35.50 -0.60
C GLY A 58 -6.94 -36.61 0.44
N THR A 59 -7.93 -37.53 0.55
CA THR A 59 -7.94 -38.83 1.26
C THR A 59 -8.05 -38.79 2.81
N ALA A 60 -8.71 -39.69 3.53
CA ALA A 60 -9.64 -40.78 3.24
C ALA A 60 -10.30 -41.22 4.58
N LEU A 61 -11.51 -41.78 4.51
CA LEU A 61 -12.08 -42.61 5.56
C LEU A 61 -11.15 -43.81 5.83
N THR A 62 -10.83 -44.12 7.10
CA THR A 62 -10.70 -45.49 7.62
C THR A 62 -10.37 -45.48 9.12
N THR A 63 -11.34 -45.88 9.93
CA THR A 63 -11.13 -46.44 11.26
C THR A 63 -10.76 -47.92 11.11
N GLY A 64 -9.62 -48.34 11.67
CA GLY A 64 -9.27 -49.76 11.75
C GLY A 64 -7.77 -50.05 11.89
N ALA A 65 -7.28 -50.14 13.13
CA ALA A 65 -6.08 -50.91 13.49
C ALA A 65 -6.45 -52.43 13.47
N PRO A 66 -5.53 -53.42 13.30
CA PRO A 66 -4.25 -53.50 14.03
C PRO A 66 -3.02 -54.11 13.30
N GLN A 67 -1.86 -53.97 13.96
CA GLN A 67 -0.65 -54.84 13.99
C GLN A 67 -0.07 -55.44 12.69
N ALA A 68 1.19 -55.09 12.39
CA ALA A 68 2.27 -56.07 12.21
C ALA A 68 3.66 -55.40 12.28
N ARG A 69 4.56 -56.02 13.05
CA ARG A 69 6.00 -55.74 13.08
C ARG A 69 6.63 -56.10 11.73
N ARG A 70 7.58 -55.30 11.24
CA ARG A 70 8.73 -55.75 10.43
C ARG A 70 9.84 -54.71 10.42
N SER A 71 11.03 -55.20 10.77
CA SER A 71 12.34 -54.54 10.66
C SER A 71 12.84 -54.66 9.22
N VAL A 72 13.29 -53.55 8.60
CA VAL A 72 14.11 -53.56 7.37
C VAL A 72 15.11 -52.38 7.37
N VAL A 73 16.37 -52.76 7.51
CA VAL A 73 17.67 -52.24 6.96
C VAL A 73 17.69 -50.92 6.16
N PRO A 74 18.68 -50.01 6.41
CA PRO A 74 18.93 -48.83 5.59
C PRO A 74 19.80 -49.13 4.36
N PRO A 75 19.52 -48.57 3.17
CA PRO A 75 20.48 -48.57 2.07
C PRO A 75 21.44 -47.37 2.12
N ALA A 76 22.59 -47.59 1.48
CA ALA A 76 23.84 -46.87 1.61
C ALA A 76 23.88 -45.47 1.00
N THR A 77 24.75 -44.66 1.61
CA THR A 77 25.33 -43.40 1.15
C THR A 77 25.91 -43.53 -0.25
N SER A 78 25.57 -42.62 -1.16
CA SER A 78 26.32 -42.39 -2.39
C SER A 78 26.87 -40.96 -2.36
N VAL A 79 28.19 -40.86 -2.36
CA VAL A 79 28.95 -39.61 -2.42
C VAL A 79 29.20 -39.34 -3.90
N THR A 80 28.59 -38.30 -4.46
CA THR A 80 28.91 -37.83 -5.81
C THR A 80 29.84 -36.64 -5.70
N SER A 81 31.11 -36.86 -6.02
CA SER A 81 32.09 -35.80 -6.24
C SER A 81 31.81 -35.14 -7.59
N THR A 82 31.36 -33.89 -7.58
CA THR A 82 31.23 -33.08 -8.80
C THR A 82 32.46 -32.21 -8.96
N THR A 83 33.16 -32.42 -10.08
CA THR A 83 34.34 -31.72 -10.56
C THR A 83 34.09 -30.20 -10.67
N ALA A 84 34.97 -29.42 -10.06
CA ALA A 84 34.98 -27.97 -10.21
C ALA A 84 35.43 -27.59 -11.63
N ALA A 85 34.53 -27.01 -12.43
CA ALA A 85 34.88 -26.34 -13.67
C ALA A 85 35.48 -24.96 -13.33
N THR A 86 36.72 -24.74 -13.76
CA THR A 86 37.37 -23.42 -13.70
C THR A 86 36.75 -22.55 -14.78
N VAL A 87 35.95 -21.56 -14.38
CA VAL A 87 35.34 -20.58 -15.29
C VAL A 87 36.23 -19.34 -15.31
N THR A 88 36.74 -19.00 -16.49
CA THR A 88 37.47 -17.76 -16.75
C THR A 88 36.57 -16.56 -16.47
N PRO A 89 37.00 -15.56 -15.67
CA PRO A 89 36.19 -14.39 -15.41
C PRO A 89 36.10 -13.50 -16.67
N THR A 90 34.90 -13.43 -17.24
CA THR A 90 34.52 -12.42 -18.23
C THR A 90 34.52 -11.04 -17.55
N PRO A 91 35.09 -9.99 -18.17
CA PRO A 91 35.17 -8.66 -17.56
C PRO A 91 33.78 -8.12 -17.21
N ALA A 92 33.73 -7.50 -16.03
CA ALA A 92 32.55 -6.92 -15.41
C ALA A 92 31.85 -5.93 -16.35
N SER A 93 30.63 -6.27 -16.74
CA SER A 93 29.67 -5.27 -17.21
C SER A 93 29.41 -4.32 -16.05
N THR A 94 29.61 -3.03 -16.31
CA THR A 94 29.15 -1.90 -15.51
C THR A 94 27.74 -2.20 -14.98
N PRO A 95 27.45 -1.99 -13.68
CA PRO A 95 26.09 -2.14 -13.18
C PRO A 95 25.25 -1.08 -13.89
N ASP A 96 24.42 -1.53 -14.84
CA ASP A 96 23.30 -0.74 -15.29
C ASP A 96 22.49 -0.43 -14.05
N THR A 97 22.29 0.85 -13.80
CA THR A 97 21.43 1.35 -12.74
C THR A 97 20.04 0.84 -13.08
N THR A 98 19.66 -0.32 -12.53
CA THR A 98 18.32 -0.87 -12.67
C THR A 98 17.40 0.19 -12.10
N ALA A 99 16.76 0.95 -12.97
CA ALA A 99 15.73 1.89 -12.58
C ALA A 99 14.77 1.10 -11.71
N GLU A 100 14.72 1.43 -10.42
CA GLU A 100 13.75 0.88 -9.47
C GLU A 100 12.40 1.05 -10.14
N SER A 101 11.86 -0.06 -10.68
CA SER A 101 10.64 -0.04 -11.46
C SER A 101 9.57 0.47 -10.53
N GLY A 102 9.27 1.77 -10.61
CA GLY A 102 8.25 2.42 -9.82
C GLY A 102 6.95 1.63 -9.95
N PRO A 103 6.07 1.69 -8.94
CA PRO A 103 4.84 0.93 -8.97
C PRO A 103 4.08 1.17 -10.30
N PRO A 104 3.62 0.12 -11.00
CA PRO A 104 2.71 0.27 -12.13
C PRO A 104 1.45 1.01 -11.66
N PRO A 105 0.67 1.63 -12.57
CA PRO A 105 -0.27 2.69 -12.25
C PRO A 105 -1.18 2.31 -11.07
N LEU A 106 -0.95 3.05 -9.99
CA LEU A 106 -1.76 3.09 -8.79
C LEU A 106 -3.18 3.49 -9.18
N TYR A 107 -4.17 2.90 -8.52
CA TYR A 107 -5.52 3.46 -8.65
C TYR A 107 -5.53 4.79 -7.89
N ALA A 108 -5.47 5.91 -8.62
CA ALA A 108 -5.69 7.24 -8.07
C ALA A 108 -7.20 7.54 -8.11
N ALA A 109 -7.84 7.63 -6.94
CA ALA A 109 -9.28 7.88 -6.89
C ALA A 109 -9.62 9.32 -7.26
N SER A 110 -8.74 10.25 -6.86
CA SER A 110 -8.64 11.62 -7.34
C SER A 110 -7.28 12.18 -6.93
N GLY A 111 -6.74 13.14 -7.67
CA GLY A 111 -5.50 13.83 -7.30
C GLY A 111 -4.20 13.14 -7.71
N SER A 112 -3.07 13.75 -7.32
CA SER A 112 -1.72 13.33 -7.68
C SER A 112 -0.98 12.89 -6.42
N VAL A 113 -0.94 11.58 -6.16
CA VAL A 113 -0.12 11.01 -5.09
C VAL A 113 1.23 10.61 -5.68
N ASP A 114 2.32 11.07 -5.07
CA ASP A 114 3.66 10.67 -5.47
C ASP A 114 3.85 9.14 -5.32
N PRO A 115 4.13 8.41 -6.42
CA PRO A 115 4.41 6.98 -6.37
C PRO A 115 5.55 6.59 -5.42
N GLY A 116 6.48 7.51 -5.14
CA GLY A 116 7.58 7.33 -4.20
C GLY A 116 7.14 7.13 -2.75
N LEU A 117 5.89 7.49 -2.40
CA LEU A 117 5.31 7.29 -1.06
C LEU A 117 4.87 5.84 -0.81
N PHE A 118 4.76 5.02 -1.85
CA PHE A 118 4.38 3.61 -1.73
C PHE A 118 5.60 2.75 -1.36
N LEU A 119 5.36 1.73 -0.53
CA LEU A 119 6.35 0.72 -0.19
C LEU A 119 6.63 -0.14 -1.42
N PRO A 120 7.86 -0.23 -1.94
CA PRO A 120 8.19 -1.12 -3.04
C PRO A 120 7.69 -2.55 -2.80
N ALA A 121 7.27 -3.24 -3.86
CA ALA A 121 6.66 -4.57 -3.74
C ALA A 121 7.58 -5.56 -3.01
N ASP A 122 8.89 -5.55 -3.29
CA ASP A 122 9.90 -6.41 -2.65
C ASP A 122 9.95 -6.25 -1.11
N ARG A 123 9.55 -5.09 -0.58
CA ARG A 123 9.43 -4.89 0.87
C ARG A 123 8.28 -5.70 1.49
N TRP A 124 7.35 -6.19 0.69
CA TRP A 124 6.30 -7.10 1.15
C TRP A 124 6.75 -8.57 1.16
N ALA A 125 7.90 -8.89 0.56
CA ALA A 125 8.49 -10.20 0.72
C ALA A 125 9.08 -10.35 2.14
N GLY A 126 8.96 -11.54 2.71
CA GLY A 126 9.58 -11.89 3.98
C GLY A 126 9.23 -13.32 4.38
N PRO A 127 9.96 -13.97 5.28
CA PRO A 127 9.60 -15.33 5.72
C PRO A 127 8.20 -15.38 6.38
N ASP A 128 7.72 -14.23 6.84
CA ASP A 128 6.43 -13.97 7.45
C ASP A 128 5.31 -13.66 6.44
N LEU A 129 5.65 -13.39 5.17
CA LEU A 129 4.69 -13.08 4.10
C LEU A 129 5.05 -13.78 2.80
N ALA A 130 4.07 -14.43 2.18
CA ALA A 130 4.28 -15.17 0.93
C ALA A 130 5.36 -16.25 1.04
N ALA A 131 5.65 -16.77 2.24
CA ALA A 131 6.73 -17.74 2.47
C ALA A 131 8.10 -17.31 1.88
N GLY A 132 8.36 -16.00 1.78
CA GLY A 132 9.58 -15.45 1.18
C GLY A 132 9.61 -15.43 -0.36
N HIS A 133 8.50 -15.74 -1.03
CA HIS A 133 8.40 -15.59 -2.48
C HIS A 133 8.55 -14.13 -2.91
N ALA A 134 8.95 -13.94 -4.18
CA ALA A 134 8.91 -12.65 -4.82
C ALA A 134 7.48 -12.10 -4.84
N THR A 135 7.36 -10.79 -4.72
CA THR A 135 6.11 -10.06 -4.69
C THR A 135 6.05 -9.08 -5.86
N ARG A 136 4.83 -8.73 -6.27
CA ARG A 136 4.61 -7.76 -7.34
C ARG A 136 3.41 -6.89 -7.03
N TRP A 137 3.41 -5.70 -7.60
CA TRP A 137 2.22 -4.87 -7.65
C TRP A 137 1.16 -5.49 -8.53
N GLN A 138 -0.09 -5.36 -8.09
CA GLN A 138 -1.28 -5.78 -8.80
C GLN A 138 -2.22 -4.58 -8.92
N THR A 139 -2.85 -4.43 -10.09
CA THR A 139 -3.87 -3.41 -10.30
C THR A 139 -5.11 -3.73 -9.49
N VAL A 140 -5.53 -2.81 -8.64
CA VAL A 140 -6.72 -2.96 -7.81
C VAL A 140 -7.96 -2.62 -8.64
N THR A 141 -8.92 -3.55 -8.75
CA THR A 141 -10.21 -3.29 -9.38
C THR A 141 -11.22 -2.71 -8.39
N ASN A 142 -10.85 -1.63 -7.70
CA ASN A 142 -11.72 -0.97 -6.74
C ASN A 142 -12.38 0.25 -7.42
N GLU A 143 -13.50 0.01 -8.12
CA GLU A 143 -14.24 1.06 -8.84
C GLU A 143 -14.78 2.16 -7.91
N GLY A 144 -13.98 3.20 -7.66
CA GLY A 144 -14.40 4.37 -6.88
C GLY A 144 -14.38 4.18 -5.37
N MET A 145 -13.85 3.07 -4.86
CA MET A 145 -13.77 2.77 -3.43
C MET A 145 -12.32 2.90 -2.96
N VAL A 146 -12.11 3.66 -1.89
CA VAL A 146 -10.80 3.81 -1.22
C VAL A 146 -10.71 3.04 0.10
N GLN A 147 -11.78 2.32 0.45
CA GLN A 147 -11.82 1.42 1.59
C GLN A 147 -10.91 0.22 1.32
N VAL A 148 -9.99 -0.07 2.26
CA VAL A 148 -9.00 -1.15 2.11
C VAL A 148 -9.19 -2.31 3.10
N HIS A 149 -10.09 -2.18 4.07
CA HIS A 149 -10.39 -3.22 5.05
C HIS A 149 -11.82 -3.12 5.59
N THR A 150 -12.30 -4.12 6.33
CA THR A 150 -13.70 -4.21 6.79
C THR A 150 -14.11 -3.04 7.69
N CYS A 151 -13.20 -2.60 8.57
CA CYS A 151 -13.42 -1.56 9.56
C CYS A 151 -13.06 -0.13 9.10
N ASP A 152 -12.77 0.08 7.83
CA ASP A 152 -12.25 1.37 7.35
C ASP A 152 -13.28 2.49 7.53
N VAL A 153 -12.84 3.65 8.04
CA VAL A 153 -13.66 4.86 8.11
C VAL A 153 -13.43 5.80 6.93
N ASP A 154 -12.28 5.67 6.24
CA ASP A 154 -12.00 6.48 5.07
C ASP A 154 -12.60 5.80 3.83
N THR A 155 -13.79 6.28 3.49
CA THR A 155 -14.59 5.83 2.34
C THR A 155 -14.66 6.88 1.25
N GLN A 156 -14.01 8.03 1.42
CA GLN A 156 -14.18 9.18 0.54
C GLN A 156 -13.16 9.14 -0.60
N PRO A 157 -13.55 8.92 -1.86
CA PRO A 157 -12.61 8.87 -2.98
C PRO A 157 -12.09 10.26 -3.40
N ARG A 158 -12.35 11.32 -2.62
CA ARG A 158 -11.97 12.70 -2.91
C ARG A 158 -10.61 13.04 -2.30
N GLY A 159 -9.94 14.07 -2.83
CA GLY A 159 -8.63 14.52 -2.40
C GLY A 159 -7.50 13.64 -2.94
N ASP A 160 -6.26 13.92 -2.55
CA ASP A 160 -5.09 13.17 -3.03
C ASP A 160 -5.02 11.81 -2.32
N VAL A 161 -5.58 10.78 -2.97
CA VAL A 161 -5.59 9.40 -2.45
C VAL A 161 -5.35 8.38 -3.56
N ALA A 162 -4.47 7.45 -3.27
CA ALA A 162 -4.12 6.36 -4.18
C ALA A 162 -4.00 5.03 -3.43
N LEU A 163 -4.28 3.94 -4.15
CA LEU A 163 -4.25 2.57 -3.65
C LEU A 163 -3.29 1.73 -4.48
N ALA A 164 -2.57 0.85 -3.81
CA ALA A 164 -1.69 -0.14 -4.39
C ALA A 164 -1.94 -1.50 -3.73
N GLN A 165 -2.16 -2.54 -4.54
CA GLN A 165 -2.30 -3.91 -4.03
C GLN A 165 -1.04 -4.70 -4.34
N VAL A 166 -0.58 -5.50 -3.38
CA VAL A 166 0.57 -6.39 -3.55
C VAL A 166 0.10 -7.82 -3.59
N ALA A 167 0.67 -8.61 -4.48
CA ALA A 167 0.41 -10.03 -4.61
C ALA A 167 1.71 -10.84 -4.65
N ASP A 168 1.61 -12.11 -4.28
CA ASP A 168 2.65 -13.10 -4.50
C ASP A 168 2.87 -13.24 -6.01
N ALA A 169 4.12 -13.11 -6.47
CA ALA A 169 4.44 -13.14 -7.90
C ALA A 169 4.28 -14.55 -8.52
N THR A 170 4.33 -15.60 -7.70
CA THR A 170 4.19 -17.00 -8.09
C THR A 170 2.72 -17.40 -8.16
N THR A 171 1.95 -17.13 -7.11
CA THR A 171 0.57 -17.59 -6.98
C THR A 171 -0.46 -16.55 -7.42
N SER A 172 -0.05 -15.28 -7.56
CA SER A 172 -0.95 -14.13 -7.74
C SER A 172 -1.95 -13.94 -6.60
N ALA A 173 -1.73 -14.60 -5.45
CA ALA A 173 -2.54 -14.42 -4.27
C ALA A 173 -2.32 -13.00 -3.69
N PRO A 174 -3.38 -12.26 -3.34
CA PRO A 174 -3.24 -10.91 -2.78
C PRO A 174 -2.68 -10.98 -1.36
N LEU A 175 -1.53 -10.35 -1.13
CA LEU A 175 -0.85 -10.31 0.16
C LEU A 175 -1.32 -9.14 1.03
N GLY A 176 -1.64 -8.02 0.39
CA GLY A 176 -2.06 -6.83 1.11
C GLY A 176 -2.32 -5.64 0.21
N THR A 177 -2.72 -4.54 0.84
CA THR A 177 -3.03 -3.27 0.18
C THR A 177 -2.40 -2.12 0.96
N GLN A 178 -1.88 -1.14 0.24
CA GLN A 178 -1.48 0.15 0.78
C GLN A 178 -2.40 1.24 0.21
N ARG A 179 -2.98 2.05 1.08
CA ARG A 179 -3.57 3.34 0.72
C ARG A 179 -2.64 4.44 1.19
N VAL A 180 -2.35 5.39 0.31
CA VAL A 180 -1.66 6.64 0.68
C VAL A 180 -2.62 7.80 0.45
N ARG A 181 -2.72 8.69 1.43
CA ARG A 181 -3.47 9.93 1.34
C ARG A 181 -2.62 11.11 1.76
N THR A 182 -2.68 12.20 1.01
CA THR A 182 -1.97 13.45 1.32
C THR A 182 -2.93 14.50 1.88
N TYR A 183 -2.47 15.24 2.88
CA TYR A 183 -3.22 16.26 3.61
C TYR A 183 -2.56 17.63 3.46
N ALA A 184 -3.32 18.68 3.77
CA ALA A 184 -2.85 20.06 3.65
C ALA A 184 -1.72 20.42 4.64
N SER A 185 -1.55 19.66 5.73
CA SER A 185 -0.50 19.93 6.72
C SER A 185 -0.13 18.68 7.53
N PRO A 186 1.05 18.67 8.18
CA PRO A 186 1.43 17.58 9.08
C PRO A 186 0.54 17.43 10.31
N ALA A 187 -0.10 18.52 10.76
CA ALA A 187 -1.09 18.46 11.82
C ALA A 187 -2.36 17.72 11.35
N ALA A 188 -2.83 18.00 10.14
CA ALA A 188 -3.97 17.31 9.54
C ALA A 188 -3.68 15.81 9.30
N ALA A 189 -2.47 15.47 8.84
CA ALA A 189 -2.05 14.07 8.70
C ALA A 189 -2.07 13.32 10.05
N ARG A 190 -1.54 13.92 11.12
CA ARG A 190 -1.59 13.33 12.48
C ARG A 190 -3.00 13.19 13.01
N ALA A 191 -3.85 14.20 12.83
CA ALA A 191 -5.26 14.12 13.21
C ALA A 191 -5.95 12.96 12.49
N ALA A 192 -5.67 12.77 11.19
CA ALA A 192 -6.22 11.66 10.44
C ALA A 192 -5.72 10.28 10.90
N VAL A 193 -4.46 10.14 11.33
CA VAL A 193 -3.99 8.89 11.97
C VAL A 193 -4.83 8.57 13.21
N THR A 194 -5.07 9.57 14.06
CA THR A 194 -5.94 9.43 15.24
C THR A 194 -7.36 9.05 14.85
N ASP A 195 -7.98 9.74 13.89
CA ASP A 195 -9.35 9.48 13.45
C ASP A 195 -9.53 8.08 12.87
N LEU A 196 -8.56 7.62 12.06
CA LEU A 196 -8.55 6.27 11.48
C LEU A 196 -8.39 5.19 12.57
N ALA A 197 -7.46 5.39 13.51
CA ALA A 197 -7.25 4.49 14.64
C ALA A 197 -8.49 4.39 15.54
N ASP A 198 -9.13 5.52 15.82
CA ASP A 198 -10.39 5.58 16.55
C ASP A 198 -11.55 4.92 15.79
N GLY A 199 -11.59 5.07 14.48
CA GLY A 199 -12.52 4.39 13.59
C GLY A 199 -12.42 2.86 13.66
N LEU A 200 -11.20 2.33 13.72
CA LEU A 200 -10.90 0.92 13.95
C LEU A 200 -11.39 0.46 15.33
N ARG A 201 -11.05 1.17 16.41
CA ARG A 201 -11.49 0.83 17.77
C ARG A 201 -13.01 0.79 17.92
N ARG A 202 -13.72 1.70 17.25
CA ARG A 202 -15.20 1.79 17.27
C ARG A 202 -15.88 0.92 16.20
N CYS A 203 -15.14 0.03 15.53
CA CYS A 203 -15.68 -0.74 14.41
C CYS A 203 -16.92 -1.55 14.78
N GLN A 204 -16.84 -2.37 15.84
CA GLN A 204 -17.98 -3.19 16.27
C GLN A 204 -19.21 -2.34 16.59
N THR A 205 -19.04 -1.26 17.36
CA THR A 205 -20.13 -0.34 17.72
C THR A 205 -20.79 0.27 16.48
N ARG A 206 -20.04 0.58 15.42
CA ARG A 206 -20.60 1.07 14.15
C ARG A 206 -21.36 -0.03 13.42
N LEU A 207 -20.84 -1.25 13.40
CA LEU A 207 -21.48 -2.40 12.75
C LEU A 207 -22.79 -2.79 13.44
N ASP A 208 -22.86 -2.71 14.77
CA ASP A 208 -24.08 -2.95 15.55
C ASP A 208 -25.22 -1.98 15.20
N GLN A 209 -24.89 -0.79 14.68
CA GLN A 209 -25.86 0.21 14.24
C GLN A 209 -26.38 -0.04 12.82
N VAL A 210 -25.78 -0.98 12.07
CA VAL A 210 -26.20 -1.31 10.71
C VAL A 210 -27.30 -2.38 10.76
N PRO A 211 -28.54 -2.07 10.34
CA PRO A 211 -29.62 -3.06 10.36
C PRO A 211 -29.28 -4.29 9.51
N GLY A 212 -29.45 -5.47 10.09
CA GLY A 212 -29.15 -6.74 9.41
C GLY A 212 -27.66 -7.09 9.35
N ASN A 213 -26.78 -6.36 10.04
CA ASN A 213 -25.39 -6.78 10.20
C ASN A 213 -25.31 -8.14 10.91
N ASN A 214 -24.54 -9.05 10.33
CA ASN A 214 -24.26 -10.39 10.87
C ASN A 214 -22.78 -10.59 11.20
N LEU A 215 -21.97 -9.55 11.05
CA LEU A 215 -20.55 -9.57 11.36
C LEU A 215 -20.30 -9.29 12.83
N GLN A 216 -19.38 -10.05 13.41
CA GLN A 216 -18.79 -9.80 14.71
C GLN A 216 -17.31 -9.52 14.53
N VAL A 217 -16.86 -8.37 14.99
CA VAL A 217 -15.49 -7.89 14.85
C VAL A 217 -14.88 -7.67 16.23
N THR A 218 -13.69 -8.21 16.43
CA THR A 218 -12.83 -7.87 17.57
C THR A 218 -11.60 -7.15 17.08
N VAL A 219 -11.26 -6.03 17.69
CA VAL A 219 -10.07 -5.23 17.35
C VAL A 219 -9.11 -5.22 18.52
N ALA A 220 -7.88 -5.66 18.29
CA ALA A 220 -6.79 -5.61 19.25
C ALA A 220 -5.68 -4.70 18.72
N GLU A 221 -5.27 -3.70 19.50
CA GLU A 221 -4.17 -2.79 19.14
C GLU A 221 -2.83 -3.35 19.61
N ASP A 222 -1.78 -3.16 18.81
CA ASP A 222 -0.41 -3.48 19.19
C ASP A 222 0.02 -2.60 20.37
N PRO A 223 0.46 -3.17 21.51
CA PRO A 223 0.94 -2.40 22.66
C PRO A 223 2.16 -1.52 22.35
N THR A 224 2.87 -1.77 21.24
CA THR A 224 4.01 -0.97 20.78
C THR A 224 3.62 0.17 19.83
N SER A 225 2.32 0.38 19.61
CA SER A 225 1.81 1.51 18.82
C SER A 225 2.23 2.87 19.40
N THR A 226 2.47 3.84 18.53
CA THR A 226 2.84 5.23 18.88
C THR A 226 1.90 6.22 18.19
N ASP A 227 1.86 7.48 18.62
CA ASP A 227 0.97 8.49 18.02
C ASP A 227 1.13 8.65 16.49
N GLY A 228 2.33 8.40 15.96
CA GLY A 228 2.60 8.47 14.51
C GLY A 228 2.38 7.15 13.75
N ALA A 229 2.21 6.03 14.46
CA ALA A 229 2.10 4.70 13.85
C ALA A 229 1.32 3.74 14.75
N ARG A 230 0.12 3.35 14.31
CA ARG A 230 -0.82 2.51 15.05
C ARG A 230 -1.04 1.21 14.30
N ALA A 231 -0.97 0.08 14.99
CA ALA A 231 -1.12 -1.24 14.41
C ALA A 231 -2.24 -2.02 15.11
N PHE A 232 -3.05 -2.74 14.34
CA PHE A 232 -4.24 -3.44 14.81
C PHE A 232 -4.35 -4.82 14.19
N LYS A 233 -4.84 -5.76 14.98
CA LYS A 233 -5.41 -7.02 14.53
C LYS A 233 -6.93 -6.88 14.54
N VAL A 234 -7.57 -7.21 13.43
CA VAL A 234 -9.03 -7.18 13.27
C VAL A 234 -9.48 -8.61 13.01
N ASP A 235 -10.01 -9.26 14.03
CA ASP A 235 -10.64 -10.57 13.90
C ASP A 235 -12.08 -10.38 13.40
N VAL A 236 -12.38 -10.88 12.20
CA VAL A 236 -13.71 -10.81 11.59
C VAL A 236 -14.36 -12.19 11.67
N GLY A 237 -15.53 -12.24 12.28
CA GLY A 237 -16.37 -13.42 12.40
C GLY A 237 -17.82 -13.12 12.09
N THR A 238 -18.67 -14.13 12.26
CA THR A 238 -20.12 -14.04 12.14
C THR A 238 -20.76 -14.24 13.51
N LEU A 239 -21.95 -13.68 13.72
CA LEU A 239 -22.73 -13.88 14.96
C LEU A 239 -23.09 -15.36 15.23
N GLN A 240 -22.95 -16.23 14.23
CA GLN A 240 -23.14 -17.68 14.35
C GLN A 240 -21.87 -18.43 14.79
N GLY A 241 -20.78 -17.72 15.10
CA GLY A 241 -19.52 -18.30 15.58
C GLY A 241 -18.56 -18.76 14.48
N GLY A 242 -18.78 -18.35 13.22
CA GLY A 242 -17.83 -18.63 12.13
C GLY A 242 -16.71 -17.58 12.07
N THR A 243 -15.47 -17.98 11.81
CA THR A 243 -14.37 -17.06 11.51
C THR A 243 -14.40 -16.71 10.02
N ALA A 244 -14.56 -15.43 9.70
CA ALA A 244 -14.53 -14.93 8.33
C ALA A 244 -13.12 -14.54 7.87
N GLY A 245 -12.24 -14.15 8.81
CA GLY A 245 -10.84 -13.85 8.54
C GLY A 245 -10.17 -13.03 9.62
N VAL A 246 -8.88 -12.73 9.42
CA VAL A 246 -8.11 -11.82 10.26
C VAL A 246 -7.46 -10.79 9.34
N GLU A 247 -7.70 -9.51 9.57
CA GLU A 247 -7.02 -8.42 8.88
C GLU A 247 -5.98 -7.80 9.81
N TRP A 248 -4.79 -7.54 9.30
CA TRP A 248 -3.74 -6.81 10.03
C TRP A 248 -3.60 -5.43 9.44
N VAL A 249 -3.99 -4.41 10.22
CA VAL A 249 -4.15 -3.05 9.72
C VAL A 249 -3.21 -2.13 10.46
N ALA A 250 -2.42 -1.35 9.73
CA ALA A 250 -1.65 -0.25 10.31
C ALA A 250 -1.98 1.08 9.65
N VAL A 251 -1.88 2.14 10.45
CA VAL A 251 -2.04 3.53 10.01
C VAL A 251 -0.82 4.29 10.50
N ALA A 252 -0.11 4.96 9.60
CA ALA A 252 1.12 5.66 9.95
C ALA A 252 1.30 6.96 9.17
N ALA A 253 1.93 7.94 9.82
CA ALA A 253 2.43 9.17 9.24
C ALA A 253 3.87 9.41 9.73
N ALA A 254 4.72 9.99 8.88
CA ALA A 254 6.04 10.43 9.33
C ALA A 254 5.95 11.70 10.17
N ALA A 255 6.90 11.88 11.08
CA ALA A 255 7.07 13.14 11.80
C ALA A 255 7.30 14.29 10.80
N GLY A 256 6.42 15.29 10.80
CA GLY A 256 6.49 16.42 9.87
C GLY A 256 6.04 16.11 8.43
N GLY A 257 5.65 14.87 8.13
CA GLY A 257 5.08 14.50 6.82
C GLY A 257 3.62 14.91 6.70
N THR A 258 3.17 15.16 5.46
CA THR A 258 1.77 15.51 5.13
C THR A 258 0.95 14.31 4.66
N SER A 259 1.55 13.13 4.56
CA SER A 259 0.90 11.94 4.02
C SER A 259 0.69 10.88 5.09
N VAL A 260 -0.43 10.15 4.98
CA VAL A 260 -0.79 9.01 5.83
C VAL A 260 -0.82 7.76 4.96
N SER A 261 -0.19 6.69 5.43
CA SER A 261 -0.26 5.37 4.84
C SER A 261 -1.15 4.47 5.69
N THR A 262 -2.16 3.85 5.09
CA THR A 262 -2.91 2.73 5.65
C THR A 262 -2.45 1.44 4.98
N LEU A 263 -1.91 0.50 5.76
CA LEU A 263 -1.44 -0.81 5.31
C LEU A 263 -2.41 -1.87 5.79
N VAL A 264 -2.78 -2.80 4.92
CA VAL A 264 -3.60 -3.97 5.25
C VAL A 264 -2.86 -5.20 4.75
N VAL A 265 -2.64 -6.16 5.64
CA VAL A 265 -2.06 -7.46 5.33
C VAL A 265 -3.15 -8.51 5.52
N ASN A 266 -3.40 -9.30 4.46
CA ASN A 266 -4.53 -10.21 4.40
C ASN A 266 -4.25 -11.59 5.01
N GLU A 267 -2.98 -12.02 5.11
CA GLU A 267 -2.62 -13.31 5.71
C GLU A 267 -1.21 -13.31 6.30
N PRO A 268 -1.09 -13.63 7.61
CA PRO A 268 -0.06 -14.55 8.05
C PRO A 268 -0.69 -15.76 8.78
N PRO A 269 -0.19 -16.99 8.56
CA PRO A 269 -0.79 -18.21 9.11
C PRO A 269 -0.67 -18.37 10.64
N ALA A 270 -0.09 -17.40 11.36
CA ALA A 270 0.03 -17.41 12.83
C ALA A 270 -0.13 -16.00 13.44
N THR A 271 -0.89 -15.92 14.55
CA THR A 271 -1.30 -14.66 15.20
C THR A 271 -0.15 -13.79 15.72
N THR A 272 0.99 -14.37 16.10
CA THR A 272 2.11 -13.59 16.66
C THR A 272 3.02 -12.96 15.59
N GLN A 273 3.00 -13.51 14.37
CA GLN A 273 3.84 -12.99 13.28
C GLN A 273 3.26 -11.71 12.66
N GLY A 274 1.94 -11.55 12.68
CA GLY A 274 1.24 -10.42 12.05
C GLY A 274 1.72 -9.04 12.52
N PHE A 275 1.84 -8.79 13.83
CA PHE A 275 2.35 -7.50 14.31
C PHE A 275 3.82 -7.27 13.95
N THR A 276 4.64 -8.33 13.92
CA THR A 276 6.05 -8.21 13.52
C THR A 276 6.18 -7.82 12.06
N THR A 277 5.41 -8.49 11.19
CA THR A 277 5.27 -8.14 9.77
C THR A 277 4.83 -6.69 9.59
N LEU A 278 3.75 -6.32 10.28
CA LEU A 278 3.13 -5.02 10.12
C LEU A 278 4.07 -3.90 10.57
N ARG A 279 4.80 -4.08 11.68
CA ARG A 279 5.83 -3.12 12.14
C ARG A 279 6.96 -2.95 11.15
N ARG A 280 7.43 -4.04 10.53
CA ARG A 280 8.47 -3.99 9.48
C ARG A 280 8.00 -3.17 8.29
N LEU A 281 6.77 -3.39 7.83
CA LEU A 281 6.16 -2.63 6.72
C LEU A 281 5.95 -1.15 7.11
N VAL A 282 5.41 -0.89 8.30
CA VAL A 282 5.18 0.46 8.82
C VAL A 282 6.49 1.25 8.92
N ALA A 283 7.56 0.65 9.42
CA ALA A 283 8.87 1.31 9.49
C ALA A 283 9.37 1.73 8.10
N GLY A 284 9.20 0.86 7.10
CA GLY A 284 9.51 1.19 5.71
C GLY A 284 8.62 2.32 5.15
N ALA A 285 7.33 2.30 5.47
CA ALA A 285 6.38 3.30 5.00
C ALA A 285 6.69 4.67 5.62
N VAL A 286 6.92 4.74 6.93
CA VAL A 286 7.29 5.98 7.64
C VAL A 286 8.56 6.58 7.03
N GLY A 287 9.55 5.77 6.66
CA GLY A 287 10.74 6.25 5.96
C GLY A 287 10.44 6.91 4.60
N ARG A 288 9.44 6.42 3.88
CA ARG A 288 8.98 6.96 2.58
C ARG A 288 8.08 8.19 2.74
N LEU A 289 7.34 8.30 3.85
CA LEU A 289 6.46 9.44 4.16
C LEU A 289 7.21 10.65 4.73
N ALA A 290 8.46 10.48 5.16
CA ALA A 290 9.26 11.57 5.68
C ALA A 290 9.44 12.64 4.60
N PRO A 291 9.36 13.94 4.94
CA PRO A 291 9.63 14.98 3.97
C PRO A 291 11.02 14.72 3.40
N SER A 292 11.13 14.63 2.06
CA SER A 292 12.42 14.65 1.37
C SER A 292 13.16 15.84 1.95
N SER A 293 14.19 15.58 2.74
CA SER A 293 15.00 16.63 3.34
C SER A 293 15.43 17.48 2.16
N ALA A 294 14.86 18.68 2.04
CA ALA A 294 15.09 19.52 0.89
C ALA A 294 16.60 19.59 0.77
N THR A 295 17.15 19.02 -0.32
CA THR A 295 18.58 19.00 -0.56
C THR A 295 18.99 20.44 -0.38
N THR A 296 19.58 20.72 0.77
CA THR A 296 19.91 22.07 1.14
C THR A 296 21.11 22.29 0.26
N THR A 297 20.87 22.83 -0.94
CA THR A 297 21.94 23.14 -1.89
C THR A 297 22.96 23.86 -1.04
N PRO A 298 24.17 23.29 -0.86
CA PRO A 298 25.14 23.91 0.01
C PRO A 298 25.35 25.29 -0.57
N THR A 299 24.88 26.31 0.14
CA THR A 299 25.14 27.69 -0.21
C THR A 299 26.64 27.81 -0.06
N THR A 300 27.37 27.66 -1.17
CA THR A 300 28.79 27.97 -1.21
C THR A 300 28.88 29.43 -0.85
N THR A 301 29.19 29.69 0.42
CA THR A 301 29.58 31.01 0.89
C THR A 301 30.85 31.32 0.14
N SER A 302 30.70 32.02 -1.00
CA SER A 302 31.80 32.66 -1.69
C SER A 302 32.37 33.66 -0.69
N THR A 303 33.46 33.25 -0.02
CA THR A 303 34.28 34.16 0.76
C THR A 303 34.86 35.14 -0.23
N GLY A 304 34.15 36.26 -0.42
CA GLY A 304 34.64 37.40 -1.17
C GLY A 304 36.01 37.77 -0.60
N ALA A 305 37.05 37.61 -1.41
CA ALA A 305 38.35 38.18 -1.12
C ALA A 305 38.17 39.70 -0.95
N PRO A 306 38.74 40.31 0.10
CA PRO A 306 38.67 41.75 0.26
C PRO A 306 39.37 42.42 -0.93
N ALA A 307 38.65 43.30 -1.61
CA ALA A 307 39.20 44.18 -2.64
C ALA A 307 40.29 45.05 -2.00
N GLY A 308 41.55 44.75 -2.31
CA GLY A 308 42.66 45.64 -1.99
C GLY A 308 42.54 46.96 -2.78
N PRO A 309 42.99 48.09 -2.20
CA PRO A 309 42.91 49.38 -2.86
C PRO A 309 43.81 49.40 -4.11
N LEU A 310 43.21 49.81 -5.23
CA LEU A 310 43.91 50.06 -6.50
C LEU A 310 44.80 51.30 -6.34
N VAL A 311 46.11 51.10 -6.18
CA VAL A 311 47.09 52.21 -6.20
C VAL A 311 47.32 52.61 -7.66
N LEU A 312 46.79 53.77 -8.05
CA LEU A 312 47.16 54.46 -9.30
C LEU A 312 48.61 54.97 -9.16
N ALA A 313 49.50 54.49 -10.01
CA ALA A 313 50.80 55.12 -10.24
C ALA A 313 50.66 56.28 -11.24
N PRO A 314 51.14 57.49 -10.95
CA PRO A 314 51.46 58.49 -11.96
C PRO A 314 52.94 58.32 -12.37
N ASP A 315 53.24 58.35 -13.67
CA ASP A 315 54.52 58.78 -14.27
C ASP A 315 54.42 58.55 -15.78
N GLY A 316 54.86 59.44 -16.67
CA GLY A 316 55.54 60.71 -16.51
C GLY A 316 55.59 61.41 -17.87
N VAL A 317 55.50 62.74 -17.83
CA VAL A 317 55.75 63.63 -18.96
C VAL A 317 57.26 63.88 -19.01
N GLY A 318 57.93 63.32 -20.01
CA GLY A 318 59.32 63.63 -20.33
C GLY A 318 59.37 64.42 -21.64
N GLY A 319 59.62 65.72 -21.55
CA GLY A 319 60.02 66.56 -22.67
C GLY A 319 61.52 66.47 -22.94
N GLY A 320 61.88 66.61 -24.21
CA GLY A 320 63.25 66.67 -24.74
C GLY A 320 63.21 66.67 -26.25
#